data_AF-A0ABD1TF95-F1
#
_entry.id   AF-A0ABD1TF95-F1
#
_cell.length_a   1.000
_cell.length_b   1.000
_cell.length_c   1.000
_cell.angle_alpha   90.00
_cell.angle_beta   90.00
_cell.angle_gamma   90.00
#
_symmetry.space_group_name_H-M   'P 1'
#
loop_
_entity.id
_entity.type
_entity.pdbx_description
1 polymer ?
#
loop_
_entity_poly.entity_id
_entity_poly.type
_entity_poly.pdbx_seq_one_letter_code
_entity_poly.pdbx_strand_id
1 'polypeptide(L)'
;MAEQEIGESIHANVTKAGYLSNKFLTSALIDMYCKFGRVRQRKAIFYENHLKDFICWSSMINGYGIDGCGDEVLECFANMLSCGIKLNIVVFISVLSACSHCGLEYEG
;
A
#
# COMPACT_ATOMS: atom_id res chain seq x y z
N MET A 1 11.51 -7.70 15.12
CA MET A 1 11.02 -9.10 15.13
C MET A 1 9.74 -9.22 15.94
N ALA A 2 9.75 -8.88 17.25
CA ALA A 2 8.56 -8.91 18.10
C ALA A 2 7.35 -8.09 17.57
N GLU A 3 7.58 -6.88 17.07
CA GLU A 3 6.49 -6.05 16.50
C GLU A 3 5.81 -6.70 15.29
N GLN A 4 6.58 -7.45 14.49
CA GLN A 4 6.04 -8.18 13.34
C GLN A 4 5.21 -9.38 13.78
N GLU A 5 5.68 -10.14 14.76
CA GLU A 5 4.95 -11.30 15.32
C GLU A 5 3.62 -10.86 15.96
N ILE A 6 3.62 -9.70 16.64
CA ILE A 6 2.40 -9.09 17.18
C ILE A 6 1.47 -8.69 16.03
N GLY A 7 1.99 -8.05 14.99
CA GLY A 7 1.21 -7.66 13.81
C GLY A 7 0.56 -8.85 13.09
N GLU A 8 1.29 -9.96 12.94
CA GLU A 8 0.77 -11.20 12.36
C GLU A 8 -0.30 -11.84 13.26
N SER A 9 -0.12 -11.80 14.57
CA SER A 9 -1.14 -12.25 15.53
C SER A 9 -2.41 -11.40 15.46
N ILE A 10 -2.28 -10.08 15.31
CA ILE A 10 -3.40 -9.17 15.09
C ILE A 10 -4.12 -9.50 13.78
N HIS A 11 -3.38 -9.69 12.69
CA HIS A 11 -3.97 -10.08 11.39
C HIS A 11 -4.73 -11.40 11.48
N ALA A 12 -4.17 -12.43 12.14
CA ALA A 12 -4.85 -13.70 12.34
C ALA A 12 -6.15 -13.55 13.14
N ASN A 13 -6.15 -12.71 14.19
CA ASN A 13 -7.33 -12.44 14.99
C ASN A 13 -8.42 -11.68 14.21
N VAL A 14 -8.05 -10.64 13.45
CA VAL A 14 -8.97 -9.89 12.58
C VAL A 14 -9.61 -10.82 11.54
N THR A 15 -8.82 -11.72 10.96
CA THR A 15 -9.29 -12.71 9.98
C THR A 15 -10.26 -13.70 10.62
N LYS A 16 -9.87 -14.30 11.75
CA LYS A 16 -10.70 -15.27 12.47
C LYS A 16 -12.03 -14.66 12.94
N ALA A 17 -12.03 -13.38 13.30
CA ALA A 17 -13.23 -12.66 13.70
C ALA A 17 -14.08 -12.18 12.52
N GLY A 18 -13.66 -12.41 11.27
CA GLY A 18 -14.43 -12.06 10.08
C GLY A 18 -14.42 -10.57 9.71
N TYR A 19 -13.44 -9.81 10.20
CA TYR A 19 -13.39 -8.35 10.05
C TYR A 19 -12.57 -7.86 8.85
N LEU A 20 -12.11 -8.74 7.96
CA LEU A 20 -11.35 -8.34 6.76
C LEU A 20 -12.16 -7.47 5.77
N SER A 21 -13.50 -7.47 5.87
CA SER A 21 -14.37 -6.56 5.10
C SER A 21 -14.46 -5.15 5.68
N ASN A 22 -13.96 -4.92 6.91
CA ASN A 22 -13.94 -3.60 7.52
C ASN A 22 -12.78 -2.79 6.93
N LYS A 23 -13.12 -1.80 6.10
CA LYS A 23 -12.13 -0.93 5.43
C LYS A 23 -11.05 -0.37 6.36
N PHE A 24 -11.39 0.04 7.58
CA PHE A 24 -10.42 0.66 8.49
C PHE A 24 -9.40 -0.36 8.98
N LEU A 25 -9.84 -1.59 9.29
CA LEU A 25 -8.95 -2.67 9.70
C LEU A 25 -8.09 -3.14 8.53
N THR A 26 -8.64 -3.23 7.34
CA THR A 26 -7.87 -3.54 6.13
C THR A 26 -6.80 -2.48 5.85
N SER A 27 -7.15 -1.19 5.88
CA SER A 27 -6.18 -0.10 5.66
C SER A 27 -5.06 -0.13 6.70
N ALA A 28 -5.39 -0.40 7.96
CA ALA A 28 -4.40 -0.52 9.03
C ALA A 28 -3.46 -1.73 8.84
N LEU A 29 -3.98 -2.88 8.41
CA LEU A 29 -3.17 -4.07 8.12
C LEU A 29 -2.24 -3.85 6.91
N ILE A 30 -2.73 -3.19 5.85
CA ILE A 30 -1.90 -2.83 4.69
C ILE A 30 -0.77 -1.90 5.10
N ASP A 31 -1.08 -0.82 5.83
CA ASP A 31 -0.08 0.14 6.32
C ASP A 31 0.98 -0.55 7.20
N MET A 32 0.56 -1.45 8.09
CA MET A 32 1.44 -2.26 8.91
C MET A 32 2.38 -3.12 8.05
N TYR A 33 1.86 -3.86 7.06
CA TYR A 33 2.69 -4.68 6.19
C TYR A 33 3.59 -3.86 5.24
N CYS A 34 3.19 -2.63 4.87
CA CYS A 34 4.08 -1.69 4.19
C CYS A 34 5.28 -1.33 5.07
N LYS A 35 5.05 -0.95 6.34
CA LYS A 35 6.12 -0.59 7.29
C LYS A 35 7.08 -1.75 7.58
N PHE A 36 6.59 -2.99 7.49
CA PHE A 36 7.42 -4.18 7.64
C PHE A 36 8.10 -4.67 6.34
N GLY A 37 7.92 -3.98 5.21
CA GLY A 37 8.46 -4.41 3.91
C GLY A 37 7.89 -5.74 3.40
N ARG A 38 6.70 -6.13 3.87
CA ARG A 38 6.06 -7.42 3.57
C ARG A 38 5.18 -7.29 2.33
N VAL A 39 5.83 -7.19 1.17
CA VAL A 39 5.19 -6.92 -0.13
C VAL A 39 4.09 -7.93 -0.47
N ARG A 40 4.33 -9.23 -0.25
CA ARG A 40 3.34 -10.28 -0.57
C ARG A 40 2.07 -10.13 0.27
N GLN A 41 2.22 -9.91 1.57
CA GLN A 41 1.11 -9.76 2.50
C GLN A 41 0.29 -8.49 2.22
N ARG A 42 0.94 -7.33 2.02
CA ARG A 42 0.21 -6.10 1.69
C ARG A 42 -0.53 -6.22 0.35
N LYS A 43 0.09 -6.85 -0.68
CA LYS A 43 -0.55 -7.10 -1.98
C LYS A 43 -1.77 -8.00 -1.83
N ALA A 44 -1.65 -9.12 -1.10
CA ALA A 44 -2.76 -10.06 -0.91
C ALA A 44 -3.99 -9.36 -0.31
N ILE A 45 -3.81 -8.65 0.81
CA ILE A 45 -4.90 -7.93 1.49
C ILE A 45 -5.48 -6.83 0.61
N PHE A 46 -4.61 -6.09 -0.10
CA PHE A 46 -5.05 -5.03 -0.99
C PHE A 46 -5.90 -5.56 -2.15
N TYR A 47 -5.48 -6.62 -2.83
CA TYR A 47 -6.21 -7.15 -4.00
C TYR A 47 -7.45 -7.94 -3.61
N GLU A 48 -7.46 -8.62 -2.46
CA GLU A 48 -8.63 -9.34 -1.96
C GLU A 48 -9.76 -8.40 -1.51
N ASN A 49 -9.45 -7.15 -1.11
CA ASN A 49 -10.47 -6.21 -0.65
C ASN A 49 -11.04 -5.35 -1.79
N HIS A 50 -12.35 -5.43 -2.05
CA HIS A 50 -13.04 -4.62 -3.05
C HIS A 50 -13.29 -3.15 -2.60
N LEU A 51 -13.27 -2.87 -1.30
CA LEU A 51 -13.50 -1.55 -0.71
C LEU A 51 -12.19 -0.92 -0.26
N LYS A 52 -11.52 -0.24 -1.19
CA LYS A 52 -10.28 0.49 -0.93
C LYS A 52 -10.58 1.97 -0.70
N ASP A 53 -10.23 2.48 0.47
CA ASP A 53 -10.30 3.91 0.75
C ASP A 53 -8.99 4.63 0.41
N PHE A 54 -8.99 5.96 0.54
CA PHE A 54 -7.81 6.79 0.30
C PHE A 54 -6.57 6.29 1.07
N ILE A 55 -6.75 5.79 2.30
CA ILE A 55 -5.65 5.31 3.14
C ILE A 55 -5.02 4.08 2.49
N CYS A 56 -5.81 3.08 2.07
CA CYS A 56 -5.31 1.89 1.35
C CYS A 56 -4.42 2.27 0.15
N TRP A 57 -4.92 3.16 -0.71
CA TRP A 57 -4.18 3.60 -1.90
C TRP A 57 -2.90 4.34 -1.54
N SER A 58 -2.99 5.28 -0.60
CA SER A 58 -1.84 6.09 -0.18
C SER A 58 -0.73 5.23 0.46
N SER A 59 -1.09 4.25 1.28
CA SER A 59 -0.14 3.32 1.91
C SER A 59 0.54 2.42 0.88
N MET A 60 -0.17 1.97 -0.16
CA MET A 60 0.42 1.15 -1.23
C MET A 60 1.39 1.96 -2.09
N ILE A 61 0.99 3.16 -2.52
CA ILE A 61 1.83 4.07 -3.32
C ILE A 61 3.11 4.42 -2.54
N ASN A 62 2.99 4.78 -1.27
CA ASN A 62 4.15 5.07 -0.44
C ASN A 62 5.03 3.83 -0.23
N GLY A 63 4.41 2.66 0.00
CA GLY A 63 5.11 1.39 0.14
C GLY A 63 5.93 1.02 -1.10
N TYR A 64 5.35 1.15 -2.30
CA TYR A 64 6.09 0.93 -3.55
C TYR A 64 7.18 1.98 -3.77
N GLY A 65 6.93 3.24 -3.41
CA GLY A 65 7.93 4.30 -3.51
C GLY A 65 9.16 4.04 -2.64
N ILE A 66 8.96 3.56 -1.41
CA ILE A 66 10.06 3.16 -0.50
C ILE A 66 10.83 1.96 -1.06
N ASP A 67 10.12 1.02 -1.68
CA ASP A 67 10.73 -0.19 -2.26
C ASP A 67 11.42 0.06 -3.62
N GLY A 68 11.35 1.29 -4.17
CA GLY A 68 11.91 1.63 -5.49
C GLY A 68 11.10 1.08 -6.67
N CYS A 69 9.87 0.59 -6.43
CA CYS A 69 9.00 -0.02 -7.42
C CYS A 69 8.20 1.04 -8.20
N GLY A 70 8.86 1.81 -9.06
CA GLY A 70 8.24 2.97 -9.71
C GLY A 70 7.10 2.64 -10.68
N ASP A 71 7.20 1.53 -11.42
CA ASP A 71 6.11 1.08 -12.30
C ASP A 71 4.85 0.74 -11.48
N GLU A 72 5.00 0.04 -10.35
CA GLU A 72 3.88 -0.25 -9.46
C GLU A 72 3.31 1.01 -8.78
N VAL A 73 4.14 2.03 -8.51
CA VAL A 73 3.65 3.33 -8.04
C VAL A 73 2.71 3.95 -9.09
N LEU A 74 3.12 3.98 -10.35
CA LEU A 74 2.34 4.57 -11.44
C LEU A 74 1.06 3.79 -11.71
N GLU A 75 1.13 2.45 -11.74
CA GLU A 75 -0.04 1.59 -11.91
C GLU A 75 -1.04 1.77 -10.76
N CYS A 76 -0.55 1.76 -9.50
CA CYS A 76 -1.39 1.94 -8.32
C CYS A 76 -2.04 3.33 -8.32
N PHE A 77 -1.30 4.37 -8.70
CA PHE A 77 -1.81 5.72 -8.85
C PHE A 77 -2.88 5.85 -9.94
N ALA A 78 -2.66 5.27 -11.12
CA ALA A 78 -3.64 5.28 -12.20
C ALA A 78 -4.94 4.59 -11.78
N ASN A 79 -4.84 3.43 -11.11
CA ASN A 79 -5.99 2.71 -10.57
C ASN A 79 -6.74 3.53 -9.50
N MET A 80 -6.03 4.19 -8.59
CA MET A 80 -6.63 5.09 -7.58
C MET A 80 -7.47 6.20 -8.24
N LEU A 81 -6.94 6.83 -9.30
CA LEU A 81 -7.64 7.86 -10.06
C LEU A 81 -8.87 7.32 -10.79
N SER A 82 -8.77 6.13 -11.37
CA SER A 82 -9.90 5.46 -12.05
C SER A 82 -11.06 5.16 -11.11
N CYS A 83 -10.77 4.95 -9.81
CA CYS A 83 -11.76 4.77 -8.76
C CYS A 83 -12.36 6.10 -8.25
N GLY A 84 -11.98 7.25 -8.82
CA GLY A 84 -12.48 8.56 -8.43
C GLY A 84 -11.98 9.06 -7.07
N ILE A 85 -10.91 8.47 -6.52
CA ILE A 85 -10.36 8.86 -5.23
C ILE A 85 -9.53 10.14 -5.39
N LYS A 86 -9.87 11.17 -4.60
CA LYS A 86 -9.18 12.46 -4.65
C LYS A 86 -7.73 12.36 -4.15
N LEU A 87 -6.84 13.04 -4.87
CA LEU A 87 -5.44 13.15 -4.53
C LEU A 87 -5.19 13.94 -3.24
N ASN A 88 -4.08 13.59 -2.58
CA ASN A 88 -3.47 14.35 -1.50
C ASN A 88 -2.04 14.71 -1.90
N ILE A 89 -1.52 15.83 -1.41
CA ILE A 89 -0.15 16.29 -1.65
C ILE A 89 0.91 15.22 -1.33
N VAL A 90 0.69 14.40 -0.30
CA VAL A 90 1.61 13.32 0.08
C VAL A 90 1.71 12.27 -1.02
N VAL A 91 0.56 11.83 -1.57
CA VAL A 91 0.51 10.86 -2.68
C VAL A 91 1.22 11.41 -3.92
N PHE A 92 1.02 12.69 -4.20
CA PHE A 92 1.65 13.36 -5.34
C PHE A 92 3.18 13.41 -5.21
N ILE A 93 3.70 13.71 -4.01
CA ILE A 93 5.15 13.70 -3.74
C ILE A 93 5.73 12.29 -3.91
N SER A 94 5.06 11.25 -3.40
CA SER A 94 5.51 9.86 -3.57
C SER A 94 5.60 9.46 -5.04
N VAL A 95 4.63 9.85 -5.86
CA VAL A 95 4.64 9.60 -7.32
C VAL A 95 5.77 10.34 -8.00
N LEU A 96 5.95 11.63 -7.71
CA LEU A 96 7.06 12.41 -8.29
C LEU A 96 8.43 11.83 -7.91
N SER A 97 8.59 11.39 -6.66
CA SER A 97 9.80 10.73 -6.21
C SER A 97 10.08 9.45 -7.01
N ALA A 98 9.05 8.63 -7.23
CA ALA A 98 9.18 7.42 -8.03
C ALA A 98 9.61 7.73 -9.48
N CYS A 99 8.97 8.72 -10.12
CA CYS A 99 9.35 9.16 -11.48
C CYS A 99 10.80 9.63 -11.57
N SER A 100 11.27 10.40 -10.58
CA SER A 100 12.66 10.88 -10.54
C SER A 100 13.67 9.74 -10.38
N HIS A 101 13.33 8.68 -9.64
CA HIS A 101 14.21 7.52 -9.47
C HIS A 101 14.24 6.64 -10.72
N CYS A 102 13.10 6.42 -11.40
CA CYS A 102 13.06 5.67 -12.66
C CYS A 102 13.79 6.37 -13.81
N GLY A 103 13.85 7.71 -13.81
CA GLY A 103 14.63 8.46 -14.79
C GLY A 103 16.15 8.21 -14.71
N LEU A 104 16.66 7.83 -13.53
CA LEU A 104 18.09 7.57 -13.32
C LEU A 104 18.54 6.19 -13.81
N GLU A 105 17.61 5.24 -14.00
CA GLU A 105 17.94 3.89 -14.50
C GLU A 105 18.14 3.86 -16.03
N TYR A 106 17.61 4.86 -16.75
CA TYR A 106 17.77 4.98 -18.21
C TYR A 106 19.00 5.81 -18.64
N GLU A 107 19.68 6.49 -17.71
CA GLU A 107 20.90 7.26 -17.97
C GLU A 107 22.19 6.51 -17.57
N GLY A 108 22.11 5.20 -17.28
CA GLY A 108 23.23 4.33 -16.91
C GLY A 108 23.64 3.34 -17.98
#